data_AF-A0A838WF16-F1
#
_entry.id   AF-A0A838WF16-F1
#
_cell.length_a   1.000
_cell.length_b   1.000
_cell.length_c   1.000
_cell.angle_alpha   90.00
_cell.angle_beta   90.00
_cell.angle_gamma   90.00
#
_symmetry.space_group_name_H-M   'P 1'
#
loop_
_entity.id
_entity.type
_entity.pdbx_description
1 polymer ?
#
loop_
_entity_poly.entity_id
_entity_poly.type
_entity_poly.pdbx_seq_one_letter_code
_entity_poly.pdbx_strand_id
1 'polypeptide(L)' 'MSNQTPLISAEQVAVRLGRTKARVYEMARENLLPCVRLGRALAFDPGAIDRWIAGGGSALPGGWRKEPAE' A
#
# COMPACT_ATOMS: atom_id res chain seq x y z
N MET A 1 -18.08 21.61 -4.34
CA MET A 1 -17.83 20.92 -3.07
C MET A 1 -16.77 19.87 -3.33
N SER A 2 -15.57 20.03 -2.77
CA SER A 2 -14.52 19.01 -2.90
C SER A 2 -14.93 17.80 -2.07
N ASN A 3 -15.27 16.69 -2.72
CA ASN A 3 -15.67 15.46 -2.04
C ASN A 3 -14.40 14.74 -1.54
N GLN A 4 -13.84 15.20 -0.42
CA GLN A 4 -12.68 14.56 0.19
C GLN A 4 -13.14 13.30 0.92
N THR A 5 -12.74 12.13 0.40
CA THR A 5 -12.94 10.87 1.13
C THR A 5 -11.95 10.82 2.29
N PRO A 6 -12.39 10.49 3.51
CA PRO A 6 -11.49 10.43 4.66
C PRO A 6 -10.41 9.36 4.46
N LEU A 7 -9.20 9.65 4.95
CA LEU A 7 -8.11 8.68 4.94
C LEU A 7 -8.46 7.47 5.83
N ILE A 8 -7.98 6.30 5.41
CA ILE A 8 -8.18 5.03 6.11
C ILE A 8 -6.90 4.57 6.79
N SER A 9 -7.04 3.69 7.78
CA SER A 9 -5.93 3.14 8.56
C SER A 9 -5.25 1.97 7.86
N ALA A 10 -4.04 1.60 8.34
CA ALA A 10 -3.33 0.41 7.87
C ALA A 10 -4.14 -0.89 8.08
N GLU A 11 -5.00 -0.94 9.10
CA GLU A 11 -5.85 -2.10 9.39
C GLU A 11 -7.00 -2.23 8.39
N GLN A 12 -7.61 -1.11 8.01
CA GLN A 12 -8.64 -1.09 6.96
C GLN A 12 -8.04 -1.48 5.60
N VAL A 13 -6.83 -1.00 5.29
CA VAL A 13 -6.10 -1.44 4.09
C VAL A 13 -5.77 -2.94 4.15
N ALA A 14 -5.35 -3.45 5.31
CA ALA A 14 -5.05 -4.86 5.49
C ALA A 14 -6.26 -5.76 5.19
N VAL A 15 -7.46 -5.36 5.67
CA VAL A 15 -8.72 -6.03 5.35
C VAL A 15 -8.99 -6.00 3.84
N ARG A 16 -8.84 -4.85 3.19
CA ARG A 16 -9.05 -4.72 1.72
C ARG A 16 -8.11 -5.61 0.92
N LEU A 17 -6.85 -5.74 1.35
CA LEU A 17 -5.83 -6.52 0.64
C LEU A 17 -5.82 -8.01 1.01
N GLY A 18 -6.59 -8.43 2.03
CA GLY A 18 -6.52 -9.79 2.58
C GLY A 18 -5.13 -10.11 3.17
N ARG A 19 -4.48 -9.12 3.80
CA ARG A 19 -3.14 -9.25 4.38
C ARG A 19 -3.14 -8.87 5.86
N THR A 20 -2.02 -9.10 6.54
CA THR A 20 -1.83 -8.67 7.93
C THR A 20 -1.46 -7.18 7.98
N LYS A 21 -1.80 -6.51 9.09
CA LYS A 21 -1.39 -5.11 9.35
C LYS A 21 0.13 -4.94 9.28
N ALA A 22 0.89 -5.90 9.80
CA ALA A 22 2.36 -5.90 9.73
C ALA A 22 2.84 -5.86 8.27
N ARG A 23 2.23 -6.67 7.39
CA ARG A 23 2.58 -6.68 5.96
C ARG A 23 2.29 -5.35 5.28
N VAL A 24 1.21 -4.65 5.65
CA VAL A 24 0.92 -3.30 5.13
C VAL A 24 2.01 -2.30 5.54
N TYR A 25 2.49 -2.35 6.78
CA TYR A 25 3.61 -1.50 7.21
C TYR A 25 4.91 -1.81 6.47
N GLU A 26 5.23 -3.09 6.25
CA GLU A 26 6.39 -3.49 5.45
C GLU A 26 6.30 -2.93 4.03
N MET A 27 5.16 -3.14 3.36
CA MET A 27 4.92 -2.64 2.01
C MET A 27 5.02 -1.12 1.93
N ALA A 28 4.48 -0.39 2.92
CA ALA A 28 4.61 1.06 2.97
C ALA A 28 6.06 1.52 3.24
N ARG A 29 6.83 0.78 4.04
CA ARG A 29 8.26 1.04 4.26
C ARG A 29 9.08 0.82 2.98
N GLU A 30 8.70 -0.17 2.19
CA GLU A 30 9.28 -0.51 0.89
C GLU A 30 8.74 0.38 -0.26
N ASN A 31 7.87 1.36 0.03
CA ASN A 31 7.20 2.22 -0.95
C ASN A 31 6.37 1.46 -2.01
N LEU A 32 5.88 0.27 -1.66
CA LEU A 32 5.02 -0.55 -2.51
C LEU A 32 3.53 -0.15 -2.42
N LEU A 33 3.16 0.66 -1.43
CA LEU A 33 1.80 1.16 -1.23
C LEU A 33 1.77 2.69 -1.21
N PRO A 34 0.79 3.33 -1.88
CA PRO A 34 0.58 4.76 -1.75
C PRO A 34 0.11 5.06 -0.33
N CYS A 35 0.91 5.82 0.44
CA CYS A 35 0.60 6.19 1.81
C CYS A 35 1.01 7.63 2.14
N VAL A 36 0.34 8.20 3.13
CA VAL A 36 0.64 9.51 3.70
C VAL A 36 1.30 9.29 5.07
N ARG A 37 2.50 9.85 5.26
CA ARG A 37 3.21 9.82 6.54
C ARG A 37 2.75 10.96 7.43
N LEU A 38 2.20 10.62 8.59
CA LEU A 38 1.72 11.56 9.61
C LEU A 38 2.57 11.36 10.87
N GLY A 39 3.81 11.84 10.84
CA GLY A 39 4.79 11.56 11.89
C GLY A 39 5.09 10.06 11.99
N ARG A 40 4.68 9.44 13.10
CA ARG A 40 4.83 7.98 13.33
C ARG A 40 3.66 7.15 12.78
N ALA A 41 2.57 7.80 12.38
CA ALA A 41 1.40 7.14 11.84
C ALA A 41 1.44 7.10 10.31
N LEU A 42 0.76 6.10 9.74
CA LEU A 42 0.49 6.01 8.30
C LEU A 42 -1.02 6.10 8.09
N ALA A 43 -1.41 6.88 7.08
CA ALA A 43 -2.78 6.98 6.60
C ALA A 43 -2.80 6.75 5.09
N PHE A 44 -3.94 6.32 4.56
CA PHE A 44 -4.04 5.90 3.16
C PHE A 44 -5.26 6.56 2.52
N ASP A 45 -5.09 7.12 1.33
CA ASP A 45 -6.23 7.59 0.55
C ASP A 45 -6.94 6.36 -0.06
N PRO A 46 -8.23 6.13 0.25
CA PRO A 46 -8.93 4.96 -0.26
C PRO A 46 -8.99 4.94 -1.80
N GLY A 47 -9.16 6.10 -2.44
CA GLY A 47 -9.20 6.19 -3.90
C GLY A 47 -7.85 5.85 -4.56
N ALA A 48 -6.74 6.25 -3.95
CA ALA A 48 -5.39 5.89 -4.40
C ALA A 48 -5.11 4.40 -4.23
N ILE A 49 -5.55 3.80 -3.12
CA ILE A 49 -5.46 2.34 -2.91
C ILE A 49 -6.28 1.61 -3.97
N ASP A 50 -7.52 2.03 -4.24
CA ASP A 50 -8.38 1.37 -5.22
C ASP A 50 -7.81 1.48 -6.65
N ARG A 51 -7.27 2.65 -7.02
CA ARG A 51 -6.54 2.82 -8.29
C ARG A 51 -5.28 1.95 -8.38
N TRP A 52 -4.53 1.84 -7.29
CA TRP A 52 -3.33 1.01 -7.22
C TRP A 52 -3.67 -0.49 -7.38
N ILE A 53 -4.75 -0.96 -6.74
CA ILE A 53 -5.27 -2.33 -6.92
C ILE A 53 -5.67 -2.56 -8.38
N ALA A 54 -6.45 -1.63 -8.96
CA ALA A 54 -6.89 -1.72 -10.35
C ALA A 54 -5.72 -1.72 -11.35
N GLY A 55 -4.60 -1.07 -11.01
CA GLY A 55 -3.36 -1.07 -11.79
C GLY A 55 -2.49 -2.32 -11.64
N GLY A 56 -2.91 -3.32 -10.84
CA GLY A 56 -2.14 -4.55 -10.62
C GLY A 56 -1.11 -4.46 -9.48
N GLY A 57 -1.11 -3.37 -8.73
CA GLY A 57 -0.22 -3.14 -7.59
C GLY A 57 1.23 -2.83 -7.96
N SER A 58 2.13 -2.98 -6.98
CA SER A 58 3.58 -2.73 -7.12
C SER A 58 4.37 -4.01 -6.88
N ALA A 59 5.31 -4.31 -7.79
CA ALA A 59 6.26 -5.40 -7.61
C ALA A 59 7.47 -4.96 -6.76
N LEU A 60 8.15 -5.94 -6.16
CA LEU A 60 9.45 -5.71 -5.53
C LEU A 60 10.50 -5.31 -6.58
N PRO A 61 11.53 -4.55 -6.19
CA PRO A 61 12.72 -4.37 -7.00
C PRO A 61 13.31 -5.74 -7.39
N GLY A 62 13.69 -5.91 -8.66
CA GLY A 62 14.17 -7.19 -9.20
C GLY A 62 13.07 -8.08 -9.81
N GLY A 63 11.83 -7.60 -9.88
CA GLY A 63 10.71 -8.34 -10.45
C GLY A 63 10.21 -9.47 -9.54
N TRP A 64 9.19 -10.21 -9.99
CA TRP A 64 8.66 -11.34 -9.22
C TRP A 64 9.58 -12.57 -9.34
N ARG A 65 10.26 -12.74 -10.48
CA ARG A 65 11.15 -13.87 -10.69
C ARG A 65 12.53 -13.54 -10.12
N LYS A 66 12.97 -14.32 -9.14
CA LYS A 66 14.37 -14.27 -8.67
C LYS A 66 15.26 -14.61 -9.86
N GLU A 67 16.10 -13.69 -10.30
CA GLU A 67 17.11 -14.00 -11.30
C GLU A 67 18.07 -15.05 -10.69
N PRO A 68 18.45 -16.09 -11.45
CA PRO A 68 19.43 -17.06 -10.96
C PRO A 68 20.72 -16.29 -10.60
N ALA A 69 21.27 -16.58 -9.43
CA ALA A 69 22.59 -16.06 -9.08
C ALA A 69 23.61 -16.67 -10.05
N GLU A 70 24.39 -15.82 -10.72
CA GLU A 70 25.56 -16.22 -11.52
C GLU A 70 26.63 -16.89 -10.65
#